data_AF-A0A2H6EQ05-F1
#
_entry.id   AF-A0A2H6EQ05-F1
#
_cell.length_a   1.000
_cell.length_b   1.000
_cell.length_c   1.000
_cell.angle_alpha   90.00
_cell.angle_beta   90.00
_cell.angle_gamma   90.00
#
_symmetry.space_group_name_H-M   'P 1'
#
loop_
_entity.id
_entity.type
_entity.pdbx_description
1 polymer ?
#
loop_
_entity_poly.entity_id
_entity_poly.type
_entity_poly.pdbx_seq_one_letter_code
_entity_poly.pdbx_strand_id
1 'polypeptide(L)'
;MKIGDVSGSLPKFPKSIELNKVGNPSFGQMFSGLVKDINGDQLTSKQMINDFVEGKDVELHEVMIAGEKAKTSLQLLMEIRNKAIDMYKELTRMQ
;
A
#
# COMPACT_ATOMS: atom_id res chain seq x y z
N MET A 1 -41.60 53.55 -17.76
CA MET A 1 -40.52 52.55 -17.79
C MET A 1 -40.24 52.09 -16.37
N LYS A 2 -40.77 50.93 -15.96
CA LYS A 2 -40.35 50.22 -14.75
C LYS A 2 -39.69 48.93 -15.23
N ILE A 3 -38.39 48.85 -15.04
CA ILE A 3 -37.52 47.84 -15.64
C ILE A 3 -37.44 46.66 -14.67
N GLY A 4 -37.80 45.47 -15.16
CA GLY A 4 -37.20 44.21 -14.74
C GLY A 4 -37.58 43.65 -13.38
N ASP A 5 -38.77 43.05 -13.29
CA ASP A 5 -39.01 41.98 -12.32
C ASP A 5 -38.50 40.66 -12.92
N VAL A 6 -37.17 40.55 -13.05
CA VAL A 6 -36.51 39.31 -13.43
C VAL A 6 -36.42 38.46 -12.17
N SER A 7 -37.52 37.74 -11.88
CA SER A 7 -37.50 36.55 -11.03
C SER A 7 -36.72 35.45 -11.75
N GLY A 8 -35.41 35.69 -11.90
CA GLY A 8 -34.45 34.81 -12.50
C GLY A 8 -34.01 33.81 -11.44
N SER A 9 -34.45 32.57 -11.63
CA SER A 9 -33.92 31.36 -11.02
C SER A 9 -32.47 31.51 -10.53
N LEU A 10 -32.29 31.47 -9.20
CA LEU A 10 -30.98 31.35 -8.59
C LEU A 10 -30.25 30.16 -9.24
N PRO A 11 -29.03 30.34 -9.78
CA PRO A 11 -28.23 29.23 -10.25
C PRO A 11 -27.99 28.32 -9.06
N LYS A 12 -28.56 27.11 -9.12
CA LYS A 12 -28.26 26.05 -8.15
C LYS A 12 -26.76 25.76 -8.29
N PHE A 13 -25.99 26.15 -7.28
CA PHE A 13 -24.60 25.77 -7.18
C PHE A 13 -24.51 24.24 -7.33
N PRO A 14 -23.61 23.71 -8.17
CA PRO A 14 -23.42 22.27 -8.27
C PRO A 14 -23.16 21.76 -6.87
N LYS A 15 -23.99 20.81 -6.45
CA LYS A 15 -23.86 20.02 -5.23
C LYS A 15 -22.36 19.76 -5.03
N SER A 16 -21.84 20.15 -3.86
CA SER A 16 -20.46 19.85 -3.45
C SER A 16 -20.12 18.47 -3.97
N ILE A 17 -19.05 18.37 -4.77
CA ILE A 17 -18.54 17.11 -5.27
C ILE A 17 -18.44 16.21 -4.04
N GLU A 18 -19.42 15.32 -3.86
CA GLU A 18 -19.30 14.20 -2.95
C GLU A 18 -18.19 13.41 -3.64
N LEU A 19 -16.96 13.65 -3.18
CA LEU A 19 -15.87 12.72 -3.32
C LEU A 19 -16.47 11.42 -2.81
N ASN A 20 -16.97 10.62 -3.74
CA ASN A 20 -17.27 9.23 -3.51
C ASN A 20 -15.97 8.74 -2.88
N LYS A 21 -16.02 8.47 -1.57
CA LYS A 21 -14.99 7.71 -0.88
C LYS A 21 -15.09 6.31 -1.47
N VAL A 22 -14.70 6.15 -2.73
CA VAL A 22 -13.99 4.95 -3.15
C VAL A 22 -12.74 5.02 -2.30
N GLY A 23 -12.85 4.47 -1.10
CA GLY A 23 -11.89 4.63 -0.03
C GLY A 23 -10.62 3.98 -0.48
N ASN A 24 -9.70 4.78 -1.04
CA ASN A 24 -8.32 4.32 -1.18
C ASN A 24 -7.89 3.85 0.20
N PRO A 25 -7.37 2.61 0.33
CA PRO A 25 -6.94 2.09 1.61
C PRO A 25 -5.96 3.09 2.23
N SER A 26 -6.09 3.32 3.54
CA SER A 26 -5.18 4.21 4.22
C SER A 26 -3.74 3.71 4.04
N PHE A 27 -2.76 4.61 4.04
CA PHE A 27 -1.36 4.21 3.94
C PHE A 27 -1.00 3.10 4.94
N GLY A 28 -1.52 3.18 6.17
CA GLY A 28 -1.33 2.15 7.19
C GLY A 28 -1.94 0.80 6.83
N GLN A 29 -3.11 0.77 6.19
CA GLN A 29 -3.73 -0.47 5.69
C GLN A 29 -2.90 -1.08 4.54
N MET A 30 -2.45 -0.25 3.60
CA MET A 30 -1.58 -0.69 2.50
C MET A 30 -0.25 -1.22 3.03
N PHE A 31 0.40 -0.51 3.96
CA PHE A 31 1.64 -0.94 4.59
C PHE A 31 1.46 -2.25 5.38
N SER A 32 0.37 -2.36 6.15
CA SER A 32 0.05 -3.60 6.86
C SER A 32 -0.20 -4.78 5.92
N GLY A 33 -0.85 -4.53 4.77
CA GLY A 33 -1.00 -5.52 3.69
C GLY A 33 0.34 -5.98 3.17
N LEU A 34 1.20 -5.04 2.77
CA LEU A 34 2.58 -5.31 2.33
C LEU A 34 3.37 -6.16 3.33
N VAL A 35 3.32 -5.84 4.62
CA VAL A 35 4.00 -6.63 5.66
C VAL A 35 3.47 -8.06 5.71
N LYS A 36 2.15 -8.26 5.59
CA LYS A 36 1.55 -9.60 5.57
C LYS A 36 1.96 -10.38 4.33
N ASP A 37 1.97 -9.73 3.17
CA ASP A 37 2.35 -10.34 1.89
C ASP A 37 3.80 -10.80 1.92
N ILE A 38 4.71 -9.94 2.41
CA ILE A 38 6.15 -10.28 2.55
C ILE A 38 6.35 -11.44 3.53
N ASN A 39 5.61 -11.47 4.63
CA ASN A 39 5.65 -12.59 5.57
C ASN A 39 5.15 -13.89 4.90
N GLY A 40 4.09 -13.81 4.08
CA GLY A 40 3.60 -14.93 3.29
C GLY A 40 4.65 -15.44 2.28
N ASP A 41 5.30 -14.52 1.56
CA ASP A 41 6.39 -14.85 0.63
C ASP A 41 7.57 -15.52 1.36
N GLN A 42 7.92 -15.04 2.56
CA GLN A 42 8.97 -15.64 3.39
C GLN A 42 8.63 -17.08 3.82
N LEU A 43 7.39 -17.31 4.27
CA LEU A 43 6.91 -18.63 4.65
C LEU A 43 6.90 -19.58 3.44
N THR A 44 6.43 -19.10 2.30
CA THR A 44 6.39 -19.86 1.04
C THR A 44 7.81 -20.25 0.61
N SER A 45 8.76 -19.32 0.63
CA SER A 45 10.16 -19.61 0.33
C SER A 45 10.75 -20.68 1.26
N LYS A 46 10.50 -20.59 2.57
CA LYS A 46 10.95 -21.62 3.53
C LYS A 46 10.33 -22.98 3.24
N GLN A 47 9.03 -23.01 2.89
CA GLN A 47 8.35 -24.24 2.54
C GLN A 47 8.96 -24.87 1.28
N MET A 48 9.18 -24.08 0.23
CA MET A 48 9.82 -24.55 -1.01
C MET A 48 11.24 -25.07 -0.77
N ILE A 49 12.01 -24.42 0.10
CA ILE A 49 13.34 -24.91 0.52
C ILE A 49 13.22 -26.27 1.19
N ASN A 50 12.29 -26.43 2.14
CA ASN A 50 12.08 -27.69 2.83
C ASN A 50 11.64 -28.79 1.87
N ASP A 51 10.69 -28.49 0.99
CA ASP A 51 10.16 -29.44 0.02
C ASP A 51 11.24 -29.90 -0.97
N PHE A 52 12.12 -28.99 -1.40
CA PHE A 52 13.28 -29.32 -2.22
C PHE A 52 14.29 -30.22 -1.49
N VAL A 53 14.60 -29.92 -0.22
CA VAL A 53 15.51 -30.74 0.60
C VAL A 53 14.93 -32.13 0.88
N GLU A 54 13.60 -32.24 1.02
CA GLU A 54 12.88 -33.50 1.16
C GLU A 54 12.76 -34.30 -0.16
N GLY A 55 13.23 -33.74 -1.28
CA GLY A 55 13.18 -34.40 -2.59
C GLY A 55 11.79 -34.46 -3.19
N LYS A 56 10.88 -33.56 -2.79
CA LYS A 56 9.57 -33.38 -3.45
C LYS A 56 9.76 -32.75 -4.83
N ASP A 57 8.70 -32.79 -5.63
CA ASP A 57 8.64 -32.25 -6.99
C ASP A 57 8.65 -30.71 -6.97
N VAL A 58 9.81 -30.12 -6.66
CA VAL A 58 10.05 -28.68 -6.64
C VAL A 58 11.34 -28.39 -7.36
N GLU A 59 11.29 -27.51 -8.34
CA GLU A 59 12.45 -27.16 -9.14
C GLU A 59 13.37 -26.19 -8.40
N LEU A 60 14.69 -26.43 -8.44
CA LEU A 60 15.67 -25.61 -7.72
C LEU A 60 15.57 -24.11 -8.09
N HIS A 61 15.29 -23.80 -9.35
CA HIS A 61 15.17 -22.42 -9.81
C HIS A 61 13.98 -21.69 -9.19
N GLU A 62 12.85 -22.38 -8.94
CA GLU A 62 11.68 -21.79 -8.27
C GLU A 62 11.99 -21.46 -6.82
N VAL A 63 12.69 -22.36 -6.12
CA VAL A 63 13.16 -22.13 -4.73
C VAL A 63 14.05 -20.89 -4.66
N MET A 64 15.00 -20.77 -5.61
CA MET A 64 15.90 -19.61 -5.68
C MET A 64 15.13 -18.31 -5.97
N ILE A 65 14.19 -18.34 -6.91
CA ILE A 65 13.35 -17.17 -7.25
C ILE A 65 12.52 -16.75 -6.03
N ALA A 66 11.86 -17.70 -5.36
CA ALA A 66 11.07 -17.42 -4.16
C ALA A 66 11.92 -16.84 -3.04
N GLY A 67 13.13 -17.38 -2.84
CA GLY A 67 14.10 -16.88 -1.86
C GLY A 67 14.54 -15.45 -2.13
N GLU A 68 14.96 -15.14 -3.36
CA GLU A 68 15.39 -13.77 -3.69
C GLU A 68 14.22 -12.79 -3.69
N LYS A 69 13.02 -13.18 -4.14
CA LYS A 69 11.81 -12.35 -4.03
C LYS A 69 11.54 -11.95 -2.57
N ALA A 70 11.53 -12.93 -1.66
CA ALA A 70 11.29 -12.68 -0.23
C ALA A 70 12.37 -11.75 0.37
N LYS A 71 13.63 -11.96 0.00
CA LYS A 71 14.78 -11.17 0.47
C LYS A 71 14.73 -9.72 -0.02
N THR A 72 14.56 -9.49 -1.33
CA THR A 72 14.49 -8.13 -1.88
C THR A 72 13.27 -7.37 -1.34
N SER A 73 12.12 -8.06 -1.20
CA SER A 73 10.91 -7.43 -0.65
C SER A 73 11.09 -7.02 0.82
N LEU A 74 11.76 -7.86 1.62
CA LEU A 74 12.09 -7.52 3.01
C LEU A 74 13.07 -6.34 3.11
N GLN A 75 14.06 -6.26 2.22
CA GLN A 75 14.99 -5.13 2.17
C GLN A 75 14.24 -3.83 1.89
N LEU A 76 13.35 -3.83 0.89
CA LEU A 76 12.50 -2.68 0.59
C LEU A 76 11.64 -2.26 1.79
N LEU A 77 11.03 -3.23 2.49
CA LEU A 77 10.24 -2.95 3.69
C LEU A 77 11.06 -2.28 4.80
N MET A 78 12.31 -2.72 5.00
CA MET A 78 13.23 -2.14 5.98
C MET A 78 13.55 -0.68 5.63
N GLU A 79 13.77 -0.36 4.35
CA GLU A 79 13.99 1.02 3.89
C GLU A 79 12.77 1.90 4.15
N ILE A 80 11.57 1.43 3.82
CA ILE A 80 10.32 2.15 4.08
C ILE A 80 10.14 2.38 5.58
N ARG A 81 10.38 1.36 6.40
CA ARG A 81 10.32 1.45 7.87
C ARG A 81 11.26 2.53 8.39
N ASN A 82 12.52 2.52 7.95
CA ASN A 82 13.51 3.52 8.37
C ASN A 82 13.06 4.92 7.97
N LYS A 83 12.61 5.10 6.73
CA LYS A 83 12.12 6.39 6.24
C LYS A 83 10.91 6.89 7.02
N ALA A 84 9.97 6.02 7.36
CA ALA A 84 8.79 6.37 8.16
C ALA A 84 9.19 6.84 9.57
N ILE A 85 10.15 6.16 10.21
CA ILE A 85 10.70 6.57 11.49
C ILE A 85 11.40 7.94 11.39
N ASP A 86 12.19 8.15 10.34
CA ASP A 86 12.89 9.42 10.13
C ASP A 86 11.92 10.57 9.90
N MET A 87 10.87 10.38 9.10
CA MET A 87 9.83 11.38 8.90
C MET A 87 9.09 11.71 10.21
N TYR A 88 8.81 10.71 11.05
CA TYR A 88 8.21 10.93 12.36
C TYR A 88 9.13 11.75 13.29
N LYS A 89 10.43 11.43 13.30
CA LYS A 89 11.43 12.18 14.08
C LYS A 89 11.52 13.63 13.61
N GLU A 90 11.54 13.87 12.31
CA GLU A 90 11.64 15.21 11.73
C GLU A 90 10.43 16.07 12.10
N LEU A 91 9.21 15.53 11.95
CA LEU A 91 7.97 16.21 12.36
C LEU A 91 7.97 16.59 13.84
N THR A 92 8.60 15.78 14.70
CA THR A 92 8.72 16.04 16.13
C THR A 92 9.77 17.11 16.44
N ARG A 93 10.82 17.26 15.61
CA ARG A 93 11.86 18.28 15.79
C ARG A 93 11.44 19.67 15.31
N MET A 94 10.46 19.73 14.40
CA MET A 94 9.90 21.00 13.91
C MET A 94 8.88 21.63 14.87
N GLN A 95 8.35 20.85 15.83
CA GLN A 95 7.41 21.33 16.86
C GLN A 95 8.19 21.88 18.06
#